data_AF-A0A350DM29-F1
#
_entry.id   AF-A0A350DM29-F1
#
_cell.length_a   1.000
_cell.length_b   1.000
_cell.length_c   1.000
_cell.angle_alpha   90.00
_cell.angle_beta   90.00
_cell.angle_gamma   90.00
#
_symmetry.space_group_name_H-M   'P 1'
#
loop_
_entity.id
_entity.type
_entity.pdbx_description
1 polymer ?
#
loop_
_entity_poly.entity_id
_entity_poly.type
_entity_poly.pdbx_seq_one_letter_code
_entity_poly.pdbx_strand_id
1 'polypeptide(L)'
;LILGVIPAVIIAKIRIKRTPLRRALWQRAVALFLSVVLMAVCLLPFGDQYATFFRQHKMVRSYVNPITSIYSVAKLSSDYVDALRRPDTLLLHATDATRSAASSKAAKPKLMVFVVGETARADHFGLNGYVRNTTPLLAKQDNLYSFKQAASCGTSTAYSVPCMFSYANRDSFEVEHADYNENVLDTLYKQGVNVVWRDNNSSSKGV
;
A
#
# COMPACT_ATOMS: atom_id res chain seq x y z
N LEU A 1 -8.43 -25.21 2.79
CA LEU A 1 -8.63 -26.41 1.94
C LEU A 1 -10.06 -26.96 2.06
N ILE A 2 -10.54 -27.31 3.25
CA ILE A 2 -11.90 -27.87 3.46
C ILE A 2 -13.01 -26.96 2.93
N LEU A 3 -13.00 -25.66 3.25
CA LEU A 3 -14.06 -24.71 2.87
C LEU A 3 -14.01 -24.22 1.41
N GLY A 4 -12.99 -24.61 0.63
CA GLY A 4 -12.82 -24.16 -0.76
C GLY A 4 -12.79 -25.33 -1.75
N VAL A 5 -11.87 -26.27 -1.52
CA VAL A 5 -11.65 -27.40 -2.43
C VAL A 5 -12.83 -28.38 -2.41
N ILE A 6 -13.36 -28.71 -1.23
CA ILE A 6 -14.47 -29.67 -1.14
C ILE A 6 -15.74 -29.12 -1.82
N PRO A 7 -16.21 -27.89 -1.52
CA PRO A 7 -17.33 -27.30 -2.26
C PRO A 7 -17.07 -27.20 -3.76
N ALA A 8 -15.85 -26.83 -4.19
CA ALA A 8 -15.51 -26.75 -5.60
C ALA A 8 -15.58 -28.12 -6.31
N VAL A 9 -15.08 -29.19 -5.68
CA VAL A 9 -15.18 -30.56 -6.21
C VAL A 9 -16.63 -31.03 -6.26
N ILE A 10 -17.43 -30.72 -5.24
CA ILE A 10 -18.87 -31.04 -5.24
C ILE A 10 -19.54 -30.34 -6.42
N ILE A 11 -19.36 -29.03 -6.57
CA ILE A 11 -19.93 -28.25 -7.69
C ILE A 11 -19.47 -28.79 -9.04
N ALA A 12 -18.19 -29.13 -9.20
CA ALA A 12 -17.64 -29.69 -10.43
C ALA A 12 -18.24 -31.06 -10.81
N LYS A 13 -18.69 -31.84 -9.82
CA LYS A 13 -19.33 -33.14 -10.04
C LYS A 13 -20.84 -33.05 -10.32
N ILE A 14 -21.47 -31.89 -10.10
CA ILE A 14 -22.90 -31.71 -10.36
C ILE A 14 -23.15 -31.70 -11.87
N ARG A 15 -23.99 -32.63 -12.34
CA ARG A 15 -24.40 -32.71 -13.74
C ARG A 15 -25.52 -31.69 -14.02
N ILE A 16 -25.18 -30.61 -14.70
CA ILE A 16 -26.15 -29.57 -15.09
C ILE A 16 -27.03 -30.10 -16.24
N LYS A 17 -28.35 -30.13 -16.05
CA LYS A 17 -29.31 -30.46 -17.12
C LYS A 17 -29.28 -29.38 -18.20
N ARG A 18 -29.16 -29.79 -19.46
CA ARG A 18 -29.19 -28.86 -20.60
C ARG A 18 -30.62 -28.45 -20.91
N THR A 19 -30.85 -27.13 -20.92
CA THR A 19 -32.11 -26.51 -21.35
C THR A 19 -31.88 -25.70 -22.62
N PRO A 20 -32.89 -25.52 -23.49
CA PRO A 20 -32.75 -24.69 -24.68
C PRO A 20 -32.39 -23.25 -24.30
N LEU A 21 -31.52 -22.60 -25.11
CA LEU A 21 -30.88 -21.31 -24.78
C LEU A 21 -31.89 -20.22 -24.38
N ARG A 22 -32.99 -20.07 -25.12
CA ARG A 22 -34.04 -19.09 -24.82
C ARG A 22 -34.65 -19.28 -23.42
N ARG A 23 -34.98 -20.53 -23.08
CA ARG A 23 -35.54 -20.86 -21.76
C ARG A 23 -34.50 -20.64 -20.65
N ALA A 24 -33.24 -21.00 -20.90
CA ALA A 24 -32.15 -20.78 -19.95
C ALA A 24 -31.93 -19.29 -19.65
N LEU A 25 -31.89 -18.45 -20.68
CA LEU A 25 -31.74 -17.00 -20.54
C LEU A 25 -32.91 -16.38 -19.78
N TRP A 26 -34.14 -16.76 -20.13
CA TRP A 26 -35.33 -16.30 -19.42
C TRP A 26 -35.30 -16.67 -17.93
N GLN A 27 -35.01 -17.94 -17.61
CA GLN A 27 -34.93 -18.40 -16.22
C GLN A 27 -33.86 -17.64 -15.43
N ARG A 28 -32.68 -17.39 -16.02
CA ARG A 28 -31.61 -16.63 -15.38
C ARG A 28 -31.98 -15.16 -15.19
N ALA A 29 -32.63 -14.54 -16.17
CA ALA A 29 -33.08 -13.16 -16.08
C ALA A 29 -34.12 -12.98 -14.98
N VAL A 30 -35.13 -13.87 -14.91
CA VAL A 30 -36.14 -13.86 -13.84
C VAL A 30 -35.50 -14.09 -12.48
N ALA A 31 -34.59 -15.08 -12.35
CA ALA A 31 -33.90 -15.33 -11.09
C ALA A 31 -33.06 -14.14 -10.62
N LEU A 32 -32.35 -13.48 -11.53
CA LEU A 32 -31.57 -12.28 -11.24
C LEU A 32 -32.47 -11.11 -10.82
N PHE A 33 -33.56 -10.89 -11.55
CA PHE A 33 -34.54 -9.85 -11.21
C PHE A 33 -35.14 -10.08 -9.81
N LEU A 34 -35.59 -11.30 -9.52
CA LEU A 34 -36.15 -11.63 -8.20
C LEU A 34 -35.13 -11.46 -7.07
N SER A 35 -33.86 -11.80 -7.32
CA SER A 35 -32.78 -11.61 -6.35
C SER A 35 -32.53 -10.12 -6.06
N VAL A 36 -32.56 -9.27 -7.09
CA VAL A 36 -32.42 -7.81 -6.97
C VAL A 36 -33.61 -7.21 -6.22
N VAL A 37 -34.84 -7.63 -6.54
CA VAL A 37 -36.05 -7.20 -5.84
C VAL A 37 -35.98 -7.60 -4.36
N LEU A 38 -35.61 -8.84 -4.06
CA LEU A 38 -35.46 -9.30 -2.67
C LEU A 38 -34.42 -8.46 -1.92
N MET A 39 -33.28 -8.18 -2.54
CA MET A 39 -32.26 -7.31 -1.96
C MET A 39 -32.80 -5.90 -1.70
N ALA A 40 -33.55 -5.32 -2.63
CA ALA A 40 -34.17 -4.01 -2.45
C ALA A 40 -35.19 -4.00 -1.30
N VAL A 41 -36.04 -5.02 -1.21
CA VAL A 41 -37.01 -5.17 -0.11
C VAL A 41 -36.31 -5.26 1.25
N CYS A 42 -35.15 -5.92 1.33
CA CYS A 42 -34.36 -5.97 2.58
C CYS A 42 -33.65 -4.65 2.90
N LEU A 43 -33.16 -3.92 1.90
CA LEU A 43 -32.32 -2.74 2.11
C LEU A 43 -33.12 -1.44 2.27
N LEU A 44 -34.17 -1.22 1.48
CA LEU A 44 -34.90 0.05 1.42
C LEU A 44 -35.56 0.46 2.74
N PRO A 45 -36.20 -0.45 3.52
CA PRO A 45 -36.80 -0.07 4.81
C PRO A 45 -35.79 0.48 5.83
N PHE A 46 -34.51 0.14 5.67
CA PHE A 46 -33.42 0.53 6.56
C PHE A 46 -32.39 1.42 5.84
N GLY A 47 -32.81 2.15 4.79
CA GLY A 47 -31.93 2.92 3.92
C GLY A 47 -30.98 3.87 4.67
N ASP A 48 -31.48 4.63 5.65
CA ASP A 48 -30.69 5.59 6.43
C ASP A 48 -29.62 4.92 7.29
N GLN A 49 -29.94 3.74 7.85
CA GLN A 49 -29.00 2.95 8.65
C GLN A 49 -27.88 2.41 7.77
N TYR A 50 -28.21 1.82 6.62
CA TYR A 50 -27.23 1.33 5.66
C TYR A 50 -26.37 2.47 5.10
N ALA A 51 -26.96 3.60 4.73
CA ALA A 51 -26.23 4.75 4.23
C ALA A 51 -25.21 5.27 5.25
N THR A 52 -25.61 5.40 6.51
CA THR A 52 -24.72 5.82 7.60
C THR A 52 -23.61 4.80 7.83
N PHE A 53 -23.96 3.51 7.91
CA PHE A 53 -23.01 2.43 8.10
C PHE A 53 -21.94 2.40 7.00
N PHE A 54 -22.33 2.45 5.73
CA PHE A 54 -21.37 2.42 4.62
C PHE A 54 -20.53 3.70 4.51
N ARG A 55 -21.03 4.87 4.96
CA ARG A 55 -20.24 6.10 5.03
C ARG A 55 -19.17 6.05 6.11
N GLN A 56 -19.49 5.50 7.28
CA GLN A 56 -18.57 5.40 8.42
C GLN A 56 -17.59 4.22 8.27
N HIS A 57 -18.05 3.10 7.70
CA HIS A 57 -17.27 1.88 7.56
C HIS A 57 -16.96 1.55 6.10
N LYS A 58 -16.35 2.49 5.39
CA LYS A 58 -15.98 2.33 3.96
C LYS A 58 -15.14 1.07 3.68
N MET A 59 -14.38 0.60 4.65
CA MET A 59 -13.56 -0.62 4.54
C MET A 59 -14.38 -1.90 4.40
N VAL A 60 -15.66 -1.91 4.79
CA VAL A 60 -16.49 -3.13 4.78
C VAL A 60 -16.64 -3.70 3.37
N ARG A 61 -16.64 -2.85 2.33
CA ARG A 61 -16.68 -3.29 0.92
C ARG A 61 -15.51 -4.20 0.53
N SER A 62 -14.39 -4.10 1.24
CA SER A 62 -13.18 -4.89 0.98
C SER A 62 -13.22 -6.29 1.61
N TYR A 63 -14.22 -6.59 2.46
CA TYR A 63 -14.40 -7.93 3.03
C TYR A 63 -15.35 -8.81 2.20
N VAL A 64 -16.00 -8.25 1.18
CA VAL A 64 -17.04 -8.95 0.41
C VAL A 64 -16.40 -9.83 -0.67
N ASN A 65 -16.26 -11.11 -0.37
CA ASN A 65 -15.81 -12.11 -1.34
C ASN A 65 -17.01 -12.63 -2.16
N PRO A 66 -16.86 -12.84 -3.49
CA PRO A 66 -15.66 -12.65 -4.31
C PRO A 66 -15.54 -11.25 -4.95
N ILE A 67 -16.44 -10.32 -4.62
CA ILE A 67 -16.52 -8.99 -5.27
C ILE A 67 -15.19 -8.23 -5.15
N THR A 68 -14.57 -8.23 -3.96
CA THR A 68 -13.28 -7.56 -3.75
C THR A 68 -12.19 -8.13 -4.66
N SER A 69 -12.09 -9.45 -4.79
CA SER A 69 -11.09 -10.07 -5.67
C SER A 69 -11.30 -9.70 -7.14
N ILE A 70 -12.55 -9.71 -7.62
CA ILE A 70 -12.88 -9.32 -9.01
C ILE A 70 -12.53 -7.84 -9.23
N TYR A 71 -12.90 -6.97 -8.28
CA TYR A 71 -12.57 -5.55 -8.33
C TYR A 71 -11.06 -5.32 -8.33
N SER A 72 -10.31 -6.01 -7.48
CA SER A 72 -8.84 -5.89 -7.42
C SER A 72 -8.17 -6.32 -8.72
N VAL A 73 -8.67 -7.35 -9.41
CA VAL A 73 -8.16 -7.74 -10.73
C VAL A 73 -8.46 -6.67 -11.77
N ALA A 74 -9.68 -6.13 -11.78
CA ALA A 74 -10.05 -5.04 -12.68
C ALA A 74 -9.19 -3.79 -12.42
N LYS A 75 -8.98 -3.42 -11.15
CA LYS A 75 -8.11 -2.32 -10.75
C LYS A 75 -6.66 -2.57 -11.18
N LEU A 76 -6.12 -3.77 -10.93
CA LEU A 76 -4.77 -4.11 -11.37
C LEU A 76 -4.62 -3.97 -12.89
N SER A 77 -5.66 -4.32 -13.66
CA SER A 77 -5.63 -4.14 -15.11
C SER A 77 -5.66 -2.67 -15.53
N SER A 78 -6.41 -1.80 -14.83
CA SER A 78 -6.36 -0.35 -15.08
C SER A 78 -5.00 0.22 -14.72
N ASP A 79 -4.45 -0.15 -13.57
CA ASP A 79 -3.15 0.31 -13.09
C ASP A 79 -2.04 -0.10 -14.06
N TYR A 80 -2.14 -1.29 -14.66
CA TYR A 80 -1.22 -1.74 -15.71
C TYR A 80 -1.34 -0.92 -17.01
N VAL A 81 -2.55 -0.58 -17.44
CA VAL A 81 -2.77 0.28 -18.61
C VAL A 81 -2.22 1.69 -18.35
N ASP A 82 -2.42 2.24 -17.16
CA ASP A 82 -1.87 3.53 -16.77
C ASP A 82 -0.34 3.47 -16.68
N ALA A 83 0.22 2.33 -16.26
CA ALA A 83 1.66 2.11 -16.28
C ALA A 83 2.28 2.19 -17.69
N LEU A 84 1.56 1.70 -18.72
CA LEU A 84 1.97 1.83 -20.12
C LEU A 84 1.89 3.27 -20.65
N ARG A 85 1.18 4.17 -19.95
CA ARG A 85 1.04 5.60 -20.31
C ARG A 85 1.96 6.51 -19.51
N ARG A 86 2.81 5.94 -18.64
CA ARG A 86 3.75 6.72 -17.82
C ARG A 86 4.74 7.49 -18.71
N PRO A 87 5.29 8.61 -18.22
CA PRO A 87 6.35 9.32 -18.93
C PRO A 87 7.55 8.40 -19.19
N ASP A 88 8.14 8.50 -20.38
CA ASP A 88 9.38 7.76 -20.72
C ASP A 88 10.61 8.29 -19.95
N THR A 89 10.49 9.46 -19.33
CA THR A 89 11.57 10.13 -18.61
C THR A 89 11.23 10.35 -17.14
N LEU A 90 12.25 10.23 -16.30
CA LEU A 90 12.15 10.52 -14.86
C LEU A 90 11.80 12.00 -14.65
N LEU A 91 10.71 12.28 -13.92
CA LEU A 91 10.33 13.62 -13.51
C LEU A 91 11.28 14.11 -12.42
N LEU A 92 12.05 15.16 -12.72
CA LEU A 92 13.03 15.74 -11.82
C LEU A 92 12.36 16.69 -10.83
N HIS A 93 12.78 16.62 -9.56
CA HIS A 93 12.27 17.46 -8.47
C HIS A 93 13.32 18.46 -7.98
N ALA A 94 14.58 18.03 -7.86
CA ALA A 94 15.64 18.82 -7.22
C ALA A 94 16.69 19.30 -8.24
N THR A 95 16.23 20.01 -9.27
CA THR A 95 17.07 20.45 -10.40
C THR A 95 18.07 21.54 -10.04
N ASP A 96 17.81 22.28 -8.97
CA ASP A 96 18.67 23.32 -8.40
C ASP A 96 19.59 22.79 -7.29
N ALA A 97 19.49 21.50 -6.96
CA ALA A 97 20.35 20.89 -5.96
C ALA A 97 21.82 21.07 -6.36
N THR A 98 22.60 21.63 -5.43
CA THR A 98 24.04 21.74 -5.59
C THR A 98 24.71 21.24 -4.32
N ARG A 99 25.77 20.47 -4.49
CA ARG A 99 26.63 20.11 -3.37
C ARG A 99 27.42 21.35 -2.96
N SER A 100 27.14 21.90 -1.78
CA SER A 100 28.01 22.93 -1.20
C SER A 100 29.43 22.40 -1.14
N ALA A 101 30.37 23.05 -1.83
CA ALA A 101 31.78 22.72 -1.73
C ALA A 101 32.14 22.69 -0.25
N ALA A 102 32.76 21.60 0.20
CA ALA A 102 33.26 21.52 1.56
C ALA A 102 34.09 22.78 1.82
N SER A 103 33.68 23.57 2.81
CA SER A 103 34.21 24.92 3.06
C SER A 103 35.71 24.96 3.41
N SER A 104 36.42 23.84 3.34
CA SER A 104 37.88 23.76 3.33
C SER A 104 38.33 22.41 2.73
N LYS A 105 39.51 22.40 2.10
CA LYS A 105 40.23 21.15 1.70
C LYS A 105 40.52 20.21 2.88
N ALA A 106 40.25 20.62 4.11
CA ALA A 106 40.50 19.91 5.36
C ALA A 106 39.22 19.34 6.01
N ALA A 107 38.04 19.48 5.41
CA ALA A 107 36.81 18.96 5.99
C ALA A 107 36.78 17.42 5.93
N LYS A 108 36.58 16.77 7.09
CA LYS A 108 36.42 15.32 7.16
C LYS A 108 35.22 14.86 6.31
N PRO A 109 35.31 13.71 5.61
CA PRO A 109 34.17 13.12 4.92
C PRO A 109 32.97 12.93 5.85
N LYS A 110 31.76 13.23 5.36
CA LYS A 110 30.51 12.96 6.08
C LYS A 110 30.01 11.55 5.73
N LEU A 111 29.66 10.76 6.73
CA LEU A 111 29.05 9.43 6.58
C LEU A 111 27.72 9.40 7.33
N MET A 112 26.66 8.94 6.66
CA MET A 112 25.35 8.72 7.25
C MET A 112 24.93 7.27 6.99
N VAL A 113 24.38 6.63 8.03
CA VAL A 113 23.71 5.33 7.91
C VAL A 113 22.24 5.56 8.23
N PHE A 114 21.37 5.27 7.28
CA PHE A 114 19.92 5.35 7.48
C PHE A 114 19.34 3.94 7.58
N VAL A 115 18.81 3.59 8.75
CA VAL A 115 18.22 2.27 9.00
C VAL A 115 16.72 2.34 8.79
N VAL A 116 16.25 1.69 7.72
CA VAL A 116 14.81 1.54 7.44
C VAL A 116 14.31 0.33 8.21
N GLY A 117 13.50 0.57 9.24
CA GLY A 117 12.89 -0.48 10.05
C GLY A 117 11.70 -1.17 9.37
N GLU A 118 11.19 -2.23 10.00
CA GLU A 118 10.02 -2.98 9.52
C GLU A 118 9.07 -3.25 10.70
N THR A 119 7.77 -2.95 10.53
CA THR A 119 6.64 -3.26 11.44
C THR A 119 6.75 -2.75 12.90
N ALA A 120 7.89 -2.21 13.33
CA ALA A 120 8.10 -1.72 14.69
C ALA A 120 7.18 -0.53 15.01
N ARG A 121 6.59 -0.53 16.21
CA ARG A 121 5.60 0.48 16.66
C ARG A 121 6.08 1.26 17.87
N ALA A 122 5.87 2.58 17.86
CA ALA A 122 6.46 3.52 18.81
C ALA A 122 6.10 3.26 20.28
N ASP A 123 4.89 2.78 20.57
CA ASP A 123 4.40 2.51 21.93
C ASP A 123 5.04 1.26 22.58
N HIS A 124 5.79 0.45 21.81
CA HIS A 124 6.55 -0.70 22.31
C HIS A 124 8.06 -0.44 22.39
N PHE A 125 8.50 0.80 22.20
CA PHE A 125 9.89 1.19 22.41
C PHE A 125 10.11 1.57 23.87
N GLY A 126 11.06 0.90 24.54
CA GLY A 126 11.46 1.23 25.91
C GLY A 126 11.90 2.69 26.05
N LEU A 127 12.63 3.22 25.06
CA LEU A 127 13.00 4.65 24.97
C LEU A 127 11.80 5.61 24.97
N ASN A 128 10.63 5.14 24.56
CA ASN A 128 9.39 5.93 24.53
C ASN A 128 8.53 5.76 25.79
N GLY A 129 9.00 5.03 26.80
CA GLY A 129 8.28 4.80 28.05
C GLY A 129 7.48 3.50 28.10
N TYR A 130 7.72 2.56 27.18
CA TYR A 130 7.12 1.24 27.27
C TYR A 130 7.60 0.49 28.53
N VAL A 131 6.70 -0.23 29.19
CA VAL A 131 6.94 -0.88 30.50
C VAL A 131 8.10 -1.89 30.43
N ARG A 132 8.27 -2.58 29.30
CA ARG A 132 9.40 -3.48 29.09
C ARG A 132 10.55 -2.73 28.44
N ASN A 133 11.78 -2.96 28.92
CA ASN A 133 12.97 -2.41 28.30
C ASN A 133 13.33 -3.16 27.00
N THR A 134 12.67 -2.79 25.91
CA THR A 134 12.87 -3.38 24.56
C THR A 134 14.05 -2.80 23.81
N THR A 135 14.66 -1.72 24.31
CA THR A 135 15.77 -1.00 23.67
C THR A 135 16.96 -0.78 24.63
N PRO A 136 17.44 -1.82 25.34
CA PRO A 136 18.38 -1.68 26.45
C PRO A 136 19.77 -1.21 25.99
N LEU A 137 20.20 -1.56 24.77
CA LEU A 137 21.49 -1.16 24.23
C LEU A 137 21.49 0.30 23.75
N LEU A 138 20.36 0.74 23.19
CA LEU A 138 20.19 2.12 22.74
C LEU A 138 20.10 3.07 23.94
N ALA A 139 19.46 2.66 25.03
CA ALA A 139 19.37 3.45 26.27
C ALA A 139 20.73 3.73 26.93
N LYS A 140 21.80 3.03 26.54
CA LYS A 140 23.18 3.25 27.03
C LYS A 140 24.00 4.18 26.14
N GLN A 141 23.47 4.60 24.98
CA GLN A 141 24.22 5.44 24.06
C GLN A 141 24.12 6.90 24.47
N ASP A 142 25.27 7.55 24.59
CA ASP A 142 25.35 8.99 24.76
C ASP A 142 24.89 9.70 23.48
N ASN A 143 24.30 10.90 23.62
CA ASN A 143 23.82 11.73 22.52
C ASN A 143 22.75 11.07 21.62
N LEU A 144 21.96 10.13 22.15
CA LEU A 144 20.82 9.54 21.46
C LEU A 144 19.56 10.41 21.62
N TYR A 145 18.91 10.73 20.50
CA TYR A 145 17.61 11.40 20.49
C TYR A 145 16.53 10.43 20.05
N SER A 146 15.44 10.37 20.83
CA SER A 146 14.28 9.54 20.52
C SER A 146 13.07 10.42 20.18
N PHE A 147 12.57 10.28 18.95
CA PHE A 147 11.39 10.99 18.47
C PHE A 147 10.13 10.19 18.85
N LYS A 148 9.43 10.66 19.89
CA LYS A 148 8.27 9.94 20.45
C LYS A 148 7.01 10.05 19.60
N GLN A 149 6.89 11.11 18.81
CA GLN A 149 5.70 11.46 18.03
C GLN A 149 5.99 11.40 16.52
N ALA A 150 6.45 10.24 16.05
CA ALA A 150 6.64 9.97 14.63
C ALA A 150 5.46 9.17 14.06
N ALA A 151 5.00 9.53 12.87
CA ALA A 151 3.94 8.83 12.14
C ALA A 151 4.45 8.41 10.76
N SER A 152 4.06 7.23 10.30
CA SER A 152 4.43 6.71 8.99
C SER A 152 3.61 7.35 7.87
N CYS A 153 4.15 7.31 6.65
CA CYS A 153 3.40 7.68 5.44
C CYS A 153 2.18 6.77 5.22
N GLY A 154 2.37 5.46 5.38
CA GLY A 154 1.32 4.45 5.22
C GLY A 154 1.49 3.28 6.17
N THR A 155 0.78 2.19 5.90
CA THR A 155 0.69 1.01 6.78
C THR A 155 1.26 -0.27 6.15
N SER A 156 1.86 -0.16 4.97
CA SER A 156 2.56 -1.25 4.29
C SER A 156 3.95 -0.79 3.84
N THR A 157 4.90 -1.73 3.75
CA THR A 157 6.24 -1.49 3.23
C THR A 157 6.19 -0.97 1.79
N ALA A 158 5.30 -1.53 0.96
CA ALA A 158 5.15 -1.16 -0.45
C ALA A 158 4.69 0.28 -0.66
N TYR A 159 3.94 0.86 0.28
CA TYR A 159 3.52 2.27 0.22
C TYR A 159 4.49 3.20 0.97
N SER A 160 4.94 2.80 2.15
CA SER A 160 5.70 3.68 3.04
C SER A 160 7.14 3.90 2.59
N VAL A 161 7.81 2.87 2.06
CA VAL A 161 9.21 3.00 1.64
C VAL A 161 9.33 4.02 0.51
N PRO A 162 8.60 3.92 -0.62
CA PRO A 162 8.72 4.93 -1.68
C PRO A 162 8.31 6.33 -1.22
N CYS A 163 7.28 6.46 -0.37
CA CYS A 163 6.86 7.75 0.20
C CYS A 163 7.98 8.42 1.01
N MET A 164 8.69 7.67 1.86
CA MET A 164 9.74 8.22 2.73
C MET A 164 10.91 8.84 1.97
N PHE A 165 11.17 8.36 0.75
CA PHE A 165 12.25 8.87 -0.11
C PHE A 165 11.76 9.82 -1.21
N SER A 166 10.43 9.99 -1.34
CA SER A 166 9.82 10.93 -2.28
C SER A 166 9.93 12.38 -1.78
N TYR A 167 9.92 13.33 -2.72
CA TYR A 167 9.75 14.75 -2.41
C TYR A 167 8.29 15.12 -2.10
N ALA A 168 7.33 14.24 -2.41
CA ALA A 168 5.92 14.49 -2.11
C ALA A 168 5.63 14.38 -0.62
N ASN A 169 4.75 15.24 -0.11
CA ASN A 169 4.21 15.11 1.23
C ASN A 169 3.27 13.90 1.32
N ARG A 170 3.05 13.38 2.54
CA ARG A 170 2.17 12.23 2.79
C ARG A 170 0.79 12.37 2.13
N ASP A 171 0.19 13.55 2.20
CA ASP A 171 -1.19 13.77 1.74
C ASP A 171 -1.29 13.89 0.20
N SER A 172 -0.16 14.10 -0.49
CA SER A 172 -0.08 14.22 -1.95
C SER A 172 0.72 13.08 -2.60
N PHE A 173 1.15 12.09 -1.82
CA PHE A 173 1.94 10.98 -2.31
C PHE A 173 1.05 9.92 -2.98
N GLU A 174 1.35 9.63 -4.23
CA GLU A 174 0.68 8.60 -5.03
C GLU A 174 1.70 7.51 -5.37
N VAL A 175 1.48 6.30 -4.86
CA VAL A 175 2.46 5.20 -4.98
C VAL A 175 2.65 4.77 -6.43
N GLU A 176 1.60 4.91 -7.24
CA GLU A 176 1.58 4.60 -8.66
C GLU A 176 2.54 5.50 -9.46
N HIS A 177 2.89 6.68 -8.91
CA HIS A 177 3.77 7.65 -9.53
C HIS A 177 5.22 7.57 -9.06
N ALA A 178 5.50 6.83 -7.98
CA ALA A 178 6.80 6.83 -7.32
C ALA A 178 7.95 6.39 -8.25
N ASP A 179 7.72 5.39 -9.10
CA ASP A 179 8.77 4.78 -9.95
C ASP A 179 9.35 5.72 -11.01
N TYR A 180 8.65 6.80 -11.37
CA TYR A 180 9.07 7.74 -12.40
C TYR A 180 9.22 9.17 -11.89
N ASN A 181 9.20 9.35 -10.57
CA ASN A 181 9.56 10.60 -9.91
C ASN A 181 10.94 10.46 -9.28
N GLU A 182 11.79 11.45 -9.48
CA GLU A 182 13.09 11.52 -8.81
C GLU A 182 12.91 11.44 -7.29
N ASN A 183 13.67 10.56 -6.65
CA ASN A 183 13.69 10.42 -5.20
C ASN A 183 14.93 11.09 -4.59
N VAL A 184 14.98 11.23 -3.27
CA VAL A 184 16.09 11.91 -2.59
C VAL A 184 17.44 11.21 -2.78
N LEU A 185 17.46 9.88 -2.93
CA LEU A 185 18.69 9.13 -3.17
C LEU A 185 19.23 9.36 -4.58
N ASP A 186 18.35 9.48 -5.58
CA ASP A 186 18.72 9.86 -6.95
C ASP A 186 19.41 11.22 -6.95
N THR A 187 18.83 12.19 -6.25
CA THR A 187 19.41 13.54 -6.15
C THR A 187 20.77 13.49 -5.45
N LEU A 188 20.89 12.78 -4.32
CA LEU A 188 22.18 12.64 -3.62
C LEU A 188 23.25 12.01 -4.52
N TYR A 189 22.89 10.95 -5.26
CA TYR A 189 23.78 10.30 -6.21
C TYR A 189 24.21 11.24 -7.34
N LYS A 190 23.27 11.99 -7.94
CA LYS A 190 23.57 13.01 -8.98
C LYS A 190 24.52 14.09 -8.46
N GLN A 191 24.44 14.44 -7.18
CA GLN A 191 25.34 15.40 -6.52
C GLN A 191 26.68 14.80 -6.07
N GLY A 192 26.98 13.55 -6.45
CA GLY A 192 28.26 12.88 -6.19
C GLY A 192 28.41 12.33 -4.77
N VAL A 193 27.29 12.04 -4.09
CA VAL A 193 27.29 11.27 -2.83
C VAL A 193 27.34 9.78 -3.17
N ASN A 194 28.19 9.02 -2.48
CA ASN A 194 28.19 7.56 -2.61
C ASN A 194 27.00 6.98 -1.84
N VAL A 195 25.97 6.55 -2.57
CA VAL A 195 24.75 5.94 -2.02
C VAL A 195 24.86 4.42 -2.13
N VAL A 196 24.66 3.72 -1.00
CA VAL A 196 24.67 2.25 -0.94
C VAL A 196 23.42 1.76 -0.22
N TRP A 197 22.62 0.95 -0.90
CA TRP A 197 21.48 0.26 -0.30
C TRP A 197 21.83 -1.19 0.01
N ARG A 198 21.53 -1.64 1.24
CA ARG A 198 21.62 -3.05 1.64
C ARG A 198 20.25 -3.49 2.12
N ASP A 199 19.70 -4.51 1.49
CA ASP A 199 18.37 -5.00 1.80
C ASP A 199 18.42 -6.32 2.56
N ASN A 200 17.59 -6.43 3.60
CA ASN A 200 17.31 -7.69 4.31
C ASN A 200 15.83 -7.75 4.70
N ASN A 201 14.96 -7.29 3.82
CA ASN A 201 13.51 -7.35 3.99
C ASN A 201 12.90 -8.03 2.77
N SER A 202 12.71 -7.29 1.69
CA SER A 202 12.18 -7.85 0.44
C SER A 202 12.76 -7.13 -0.78
N SER A 203 12.71 -5.79 -0.79
CA SER A 203 13.39 -4.93 -1.77
C SER A 203 13.29 -3.46 -1.32
N SER A 204 14.03 -2.58 -2.02
CA SER A 204 13.92 -1.11 -1.85
C SER A 204 12.59 -0.51 -2.32
N LYS A 205 11.71 -1.31 -2.91
CA LYS A 205 10.42 -0.87 -3.48
C LYS A 205 10.57 0.19 -4.58
N GLY A 206 11.66 0.14 -5.35
CA GLY A 206 11.89 1.06 -6.46
C GLY A 206 12.63 2.35 -6.07
N VAL A 207 13.04 2.47 -4.80
CA VAL A 207 13.97 3.49 -4.31
C VAL A 207 15.41 3.15 -4.68
#